data_AF-A0AAD1UDS0-F1
#
_entry.id   AF-A0AAD1UDS0-F1
#
_cell.length_a   1.000
_cell.length_b   1.000
_cell.length_c   1.000
_cell.angle_alpha   90.00
_cell.angle_beta   90.00
_cell.angle_gamma   90.00
#
_symmetry.space_group_name_H-M   'P 1'
#
loop_
_entity.id
_entity.type
_entity.pdbx_description
1 polymer ?
#
loop_
_entity_poly.entity_id
_entity_poly.type
_entity_poly.pdbx_seq_one_letter_code
_entity_poly.pdbx_strand_id
1 'polypeptide(L)'
;MSEQHSNAPESFNAAGKVKINENFESFMDEGAASKSGGNFYFQGPGPAQNPFTIPPDEKIFTFKEEEKQRRLKEREKNRKTKIWNKNRPAREGCLKKLCETDIKMSTIEVAMAIDEGFTIPVERPRNKENRWKLIEKKREMDLIHEMIQTKRIETSKIEYLEKKRQEALEESEKFLSQDIKNFVDFFKKNTSQSKEAMQEAENKKNIRMGMHKEFLEKKDAYQKLVSNINKNAELLEEYNKYKVFLDNVKSANTGNQEANNKEEKKQDKKKSTEQKEDNLLKSLNIKKEIIDLIEDDTFKYEIAFENPDDLIENFTTLEEKNLFLIQQTQEAEQAYEEKNHLFQRSKKRYENEIKALGGGLTEVNERIGKINGEIEKDQEIDSRKKIPEELEYRIREKVKEIYSSIFKGQGKHVESNNSTLYLLSEIEKKCNNLLKEDKEWLEKEPMIHHEIGKDINKDIKNSNIQKNKEIQNRANILKRKNDSSDKRDFYIYKPLMKRSKRESIKKKVDNENKLSEEDLDKIYFLGLY
;
A
#
# COMPACT_ATOMS: atom_id res chain seq x y z
N MET A 1 -12.47 -12.01 -19.62
CA MET A 1 -12.90 -13.18 -20.43
C MET A 1 -13.91 -13.97 -19.61
N SER A 2 -14.66 -14.85 -20.27
CA SER A 2 -15.92 -15.39 -19.74
C SER A 2 -15.78 -16.41 -18.61
N GLU A 3 -16.90 -16.62 -17.92
CA GLU A 3 -17.14 -17.69 -16.95
C GLU A 3 -17.17 -19.10 -17.60
N GLN A 4 -17.37 -20.10 -16.72
CA GLN A 4 -17.85 -21.46 -16.98
C GLN A 4 -16.83 -22.44 -17.61
N HIS A 5 -16.62 -23.55 -16.91
CA HIS A 5 -17.24 -24.81 -17.33
C HIS A 5 -17.39 -25.79 -16.16
N SER A 6 -18.55 -26.45 -16.09
CA SER A 6 -18.73 -27.71 -15.38
C SER A 6 -17.99 -28.85 -16.09
N ASN A 7 -17.77 -29.97 -15.40
CA ASN A 7 -18.29 -31.28 -15.81
C ASN A 7 -17.93 -32.40 -14.81
N ALA A 8 -18.96 -33.13 -14.36
CA ALA A 8 -18.89 -34.58 -14.23
C ALA A 8 -19.29 -35.20 -15.59
N PRO A 9 -19.13 -36.52 -15.83
CA PRO A 9 -20.18 -37.44 -15.36
C PRO A 9 -19.70 -38.89 -15.05
N GLU A 10 -20.61 -39.69 -14.48
CA GLU A 10 -20.95 -41.11 -14.80
C GLU A 10 -19.89 -42.25 -14.91
N SER A 11 -20.22 -43.55 -14.87
CA SER A 11 -21.23 -44.34 -14.09
C SER A 11 -21.00 -45.87 -14.31
N PHE A 12 -22.02 -46.73 -14.08
CA PHE A 12 -22.12 -48.18 -14.36
C PHE A 12 -21.32 -49.24 -13.55
N ASN A 13 -21.99 -49.80 -12.52
CA ASN A 13 -22.61 -51.15 -12.48
C ASN A 13 -21.85 -52.47 -12.74
N ALA A 14 -22.46 -53.54 -12.17
CA ALA A 14 -22.54 -54.94 -12.63
C ALA A 14 -21.58 -56.02 -12.07
N ALA A 15 -22.03 -56.61 -10.96
CA ALA A 15 -22.04 -58.04 -10.57
C ALA A 15 -21.33 -59.13 -11.42
N GLY A 16 -20.71 -60.10 -10.71
CA GLY A 16 -20.39 -61.45 -11.21
C GLY A 16 -20.51 -62.54 -10.13
N LYS A 17 -21.11 -63.69 -10.45
CA LYS A 17 -21.24 -64.90 -9.59
C LYS A 17 -20.96 -66.17 -10.40
N VAL A 18 -20.04 -67.02 -9.94
CA VAL A 18 -19.92 -68.50 -10.14
C VAL A 18 -19.05 -68.98 -8.95
N LYS A 19 -19.35 -69.94 -8.05
CA LYS A 19 -20.18 -71.18 -7.98
C LYS A 19 -19.50 -72.43 -8.58
N ILE A 20 -20.00 -73.63 -8.21
CA ILE A 20 -19.55 -74.98 -8.67
C ILE A 20 -18.20 -75.42 -8.05
N ASN A 21 -18.08 -76.57 -7.36
CA ASN A 21 -19.10 -77.45 -6.74
C ASN A 21 -18.45 -78.21 -5.53
N GLU A 22 -18.70 -79.45 -5.08
CA GLU A 22 -19.44 -80.65 -5.56
C GLU A 22 -19.95 -81.49 -4.36
N ASN A 23 -20.04 -82.83 -4.54
CA ASN A 23 -20.64 -83.85 -3.66
C ASN A 23 -19.52 -84.68 -2.96
N PHE A 24 -19.74 -85.57 -1.98
CA PHE A 24 -20.59 -86.79 -2.01
C PHE A 24 -21.05 -87.26 -0.61
N GLU A 25 -22.30 -87.75 -0.56
CA GLU A 25 -22.87 -88.90 0.21
C GLU A 25 -22.34 -89.27 1.62
N SER A 26 -23.22 -89.30 2.65
CA SER A 26 -24.12 -90.41 3.09
C SER A 26 -23.51 -91.17 4.29
N PHE A 27 -24.23 -91.88 5.17
CA PHE A 27 -25.45 -92.68 5.01
C PHE A 27 -26.38 -92.63 6.25
N MET A 28 -27.61 -93.14 6.10
CA MET A 28 -28.66 -93.36 7.12
C MET A 28 -28.18 -94.24 8.31
N ASP A 29 -28.65 -94.15 9.56
CA ASP A 29 -30.00 -94.09 10.17
C ASP A 29 -30.63 -95.49 10.44
N GLU A 30 -31.52 -95.55 11.45
CA GLU A 30 -32.25 -96.72 11.99
C GLU A 30 -31.41 -97.81 12.73
N GLY A 31 -31.96 -98.54 13.72
CA GLY A 31 -33.26 -98.35 14.40
C GLY A 31 -33.77 -99.56 15.20
N ALA A 32 -33.43 -99.64 16.49
CA ALA A 32 -34.03 -100.57 17.49
C ALA A 32 -33.84 -102.10 17.21
N ALA A 33 -34.22 -103.06 18.06
CA ALA A 33 -34.79 -103.00 19.41
C ALA A 33 -34.30 -104.16 20.33
N SER A 34 -34.04 -103.83 21.60
CA SER A 34 -34.25 -104.62 22.83
C SER A 34 -34.10 -106.17 22.85
N LYS A 35 -33.26 -106.66 23.77
CA LYS A 35 -33.76 -107.50 24.90
C LYS A 35 -32.80 -107.65 26.09
N SER A 36 -33.34 -107.38 27.29
CA SER A 36 -33.02 -107.97 28.62
C SER A 36 -31.56 -108.29 29.00
N GLY A 37 -31.00 -107.55 29.97
CA GLY A 37 -29.84 -108.04 30.74
C GLY A 37 -29.11 -107.05 31.66
N GLY A 38 -29.56 -106.90 32.91
CA GLY A 38 -28.70 -106.55 34.06
C GLY A 38 -28.48 -105.07 34.44
N ASN A 39 -28.21 -104.90 35.75
CA ASN A 39 -27.63 -103.76 36.48
C ASN A 39 -28.27 -102.36 36.49
N PHE A 40 -28.60 -101.94 37.73
CA PHE A 40 -28.45 -100.60 38.31
C PHE A 40 -29.00 -99.38 37.54
N TYR A 41 -30.27 -99.08 37.79
CA TYR A 41 -30.79 -97.70 37.82
C TYR A 41 -31.52 -97.49 39.17
N PHE A 42 -31.30 -96.47 40.00
CA PHE A 42 -31.16 -95.02 39.88
C PHE A 42 -32.35 -94.36 40.59
N GLN A 43 -32.16 -93.93 41.85
CA GLN A 43 -32.94 -92.85 42.45
C GLN A 43 -31.98 -91.68 42.70
N GLY A 44 -32.01 -90.69 41.80
CA GLY A 44 -31.25 -89.45 41.96
C GLY A 44 -32.00 -88.49 42.89
N PRO A 45 -31.40 -88.04 44.01
CA PRO A 45 -32.08 -87.17 44.97
C PRO A 45 -32.05 -85.70 44.53
N GLY A 46 -33.14 -85.26 43.88
CA GLY A 46 -33.51 -83.85 43.74
C GLY A 46 -33.10 -83.18 42.42
N PRO A 47 -34.00 -82.44 41.76
CA PRO A 47 -33.64 -81.61 40.61
C PRO A 47 -32.81 -80.41 41.09
N ALA A 48 -31.62 -80.22 40.50
CA ALA A 48 -30.85 -79.00 40.69
C ALA A 48 -31.68 -77.80 40.21
N GLN A 49 -32.03 -76.91 41.13
CA GLN A 49 -32.92 -75.78 40.83
C GLN A 49 -32.25 -74.86 39.79
N ASN A 50 -32.93 -74.64 38.67
CA ASN A 50 -32.45 -73.79 37.58
C ASN A 50 -32.07 -72.40 38.14
N PRO A 51 -30.82 -71.92 37.97
CA PRO A 51 -30.36 -70.65 38.53
C PRO A 51 -31.07 -69.41 37.97
N PHE A 52 -31.94 -69.58 36.97
CA PHE A 52 -32.82 -68.55 36.42
C PHE A 52 -34.30 -68.73 36.83
N THR A 53 -34.61 -69.55 37.84
CA THR A 53 -35.92 -69.50 38.50
C THR A 53 -36.01 -68.28 39.42
N ILE A 54 -37.09 -67.51 39.27
CA ILE A 54 -37.38 -66.37 40.15
C ILE A 54 -37.72 -66.95 41.53
N PRO A 55 -37.00 -66.59 42.61
CA PRO A 55 -37.33 -67.07 43.94
C PRO A 55 -38.68 -66.46 44.39
N PRO A 56 -39.51 -67.18 45.16
CA PRO A 56 -40.80 -66.68 45.62
C PRO A 56 -40.62 -65.41 46.47
N ASP A 57 -41.56 -64.46 46.33
CA ASP A 57 -41.41 -63.07 46.78
C ASP A 57 -40.98 -62.91 48.25
N GLU A 58 -41.45 -63.78 49.15
CA GLU A 58 -41.02 -63.83 50.56
C GLU A 58 -39.49 -63.88 50.70
N LYS A 59 -38.81 -64.67 49.86
CA LYS A 59 -37.35 -64.77 49.83
C LYS A 59 -36.67 -63.57 49.15
N ILE A 60 -37.37 -62.84 48.29
CA ILE A 60 -36.86 -61.57 47.74
C ILE A 60 -36.79 -60.52 48.85
N PHE A 61 -37.78 -60.47 49.74
CA PHE A 61 -37.75 -59.57 50.89
C PHE A 61 -36.70 -59.96 51.92
N THR A 62 -36.53 -61.25 52.27
CA THR A 62 -35.46 -61.67 53.18
C THR A 62 -34.07 -61.38 52.59
N PHE A 63 -33.80 -61.74 51.33
CA PHE A 63 -32.49 -61.52 50.71
C PHE A 63 -32.12 -60.02 50.64
N LYS A 64 -33.12 -59.15 50.44
CA LYS A 64 -32.93 -57.68 50.42
C LYS A 64 -32.64 -57.11 51.82
N GLU A 65 -33.24 -57.67 52.87
CA GLU A 65 -32.95 -57.29 54.25
C GLU A 65 -31.61 -57.91 54.73
N GLU A 66 -31.29 -59.15 54.35
CA GLU A 66 -30.00 -59.80 54.61
C GLU A 66 -28.84 -59.06 53.95
N GLU A 67 -28.98 -58.65 52.68
CA GLU A 67 -27.98 -57.83 51.97
C GLU A 67 -27.83 -56.45 52.64
N LYS A 68 -28.92 -55.86 53.13
CA LYS A 68 -28.91 -54.62 53.93
C LYS A 68 -28.19 -54.83 55.27
N GLN A 69 -28.41 -55.94 55.96
CA GLN A 69 -27.70 -56.33 57.18
C GLN A 69 -26.22 -56.65 56.92
N ARG A 70 -25.88 -57.27 55.79
CA ARG A 70 -24.50 -57.54 55.33
C ARG A 70 -23.75 -56.22 55.13
N ARG A 71 -24.36 -55.27 54.42
CA ARG A 71 -23.82 -53.92 54.20
C ARG A 71 -23.76 -53.08 55.48
N LEU A 72 -24.66 -53.28 56.45
CA LEU A 72 -24.56 -52.67 57.79
C LEU A 72 -23.38 -53.23 58.59
N LYS A 73 -23.23 -54.56 58.64
CA LYS A 73 -22.09 -55.23 59.31
C LYS A 73 -20.75 -54.88 58.64
N GLU A 74 -20.72 -54.72 57.32
CA GLU A 74 -19.56 -54.22 56.57
C GLU A 74 -19.26 -52.75 56.88
N ARG A 75 -20.27 -51.88 56.96
CA ARG A 75 -20.11 -50.47 57.41
C ARG A 75 -19.62 -50.38 58.84
N GLU A 76 -20.08 -51.23 59.75
CA GLU A 76 -19.59 -51.33 61.13
C GLU A 76 -18.11 -51.75 61.19
N LYS A 77 -17.71 -52.78 60.43
CA LYS A 77 -16.30 -53.18 60.27
C LYS A 77 -15.47 -52.02 59.71
N ASN A 78 -15.97 -51.35 58.67
CA ASN A 78 -15.32 -50.18 58.06
C ASN A 78 -15.41 -48.89 58.90
N ARG A 79 -16.21 -48.84 59.97
CA ARG A 79 -16.14 -47.79 61.02
C ARG A 79 -15.04 -48.10 62.03
N LYS A 80 -14.82 -49.38 62.35
CA LYS A 80 -13.80 -49.86 63.31
C LYS A 80 -12.39 -49.95 62.72
N THR A 81 -12.22 -50.07 61.40
CA THR A 81 -10.89 -50.05 60.76
C THR A 81 -10.34 -48.61 60.61
N LYS A 82 -9.02 -48.44 60.79
CA LYS A 82 -8.31 -47.18 60.53
C LYS A 82 -8.17 -46.95 59.01
N ILE A 83 -8.13 -45.69 58.57
CA ILE A 83 -8.30 -45.30 57.15
C ILE A 83 -7.33 -46.01 56.20
N TRP A 84 -6.05 -46.09 56.57
CA TRP A 84 -5.00 -46.73 55.76
C TRP A 84 -5.17 -48.25 55.57
N ASN A 85 -5.97 -48.92 56.40
CA ASN A 85 -6.28 -50.34 56.25
C ASN A 85 -7.47 -50.62 55.30
N LYS A 86 -8.20 -49.58 54.87
CA LYS A 86 -9.42 -49.74 54.02
C LYS A 86 -9.10 -49.95 52.54
N ASN A 87 -7.92 -49.50 52.11
CA ASN A 87 -7.44 -49.60 50.72
C ASN A 87 -6.17 -50.44 50.59
N ARG A 88 -6.04 -51.58 51.32
CA ARG A 88 -5.05 -52.61 50.94
C ARG A 88 -5.59 -53.37 49.71
N PRO A 89 -4.90 -53.35 48.55
CA PRO A 89 -5.26 -54.23 47.45
C PRO A 89 -4.99 -55.69 47.84
N ALA A 90 -5.88 -56.62 47.47
CA ALA A 90 -5.82 -58.02 47.91
C ALA A 90 -4.62 -58.84 47.37
N ARG A 91 -3.75 -58.23 46.55
CA ARG A 91 -2.42 -58.77 46.21
C ARG A 91 -1.35 -58.02 47.01
N GLU A 92 -0.91 -58.65 48.10
CA GLU A 92 0.33 -58.26 48.77
C GLU A 92 1.51 -58.84 47.98
N GLY A 93 2.23 -57.97 47.26
CA GLY A 93 3.40 -58.35 46.47
C GLY A 93 4.54 -58.85 47.36
N CYS A 94 5.14 -59.97 46.99
CA CYS A 94 6.18 -60.68 47.75
C CYS A 94 7.36 -59.79 48.21
N LEU A 95 7.76 -58.78 47.42
CA LEU A 95 8.83 -57.85 47.78
C LEU A 95 8.63 -57.17 49.14
N LYS A 96 7.39 -56.99 49.62
CA LYS A 96 7.15 -56.30 50.90
C LYS A 96 7.48 -57.13 52.15
N LYS A 97 7.81 -58.42 51.99
CA LYS A 97 8.40 -59.26 53.06
C LYS A 97 9.93 -59.12 53.17
N LEU A 98 10.61 -58.54 52.18
CA LEU A 98 12.08 -58.43 52.15
C LEU A 98 12.62 -57.17 52.84
N CYS A 99 11.73 -56.26 53.27
CA CYS A 99 12.10 -55.06 54.05
C CYS A 99 11.97 -55.27 55.57
N GLU A 100 11.69 -56.50 56.01
CA GLU A 100 11.55 -56.87 57.44
C GLU A 100 12.69 -57.80 57.90
N THR A 101 13.75 -57.96 57.07
CA THR A 101 14.95 -58.75 57.37
C THR A 101 16.21 -57.91 57.29
N ASP A 102 16.89 -57.69 58.42
CA ASP A 102 18.14 -56.93 58.52
C ASP A 102 19.32 -57.69 57.89
N ILE A 103 19.57 -57.46 56.60
CA ILE A 103 20.76 -57.95 55.89
C ILE A 103 21.53 -56.76 55.32
N LYS A 104 22.80 -56.62 55.74
CA LYS A 104 23.68 -55.53 55.30
C LYS A 104 24.18 -55.77 53.88
N MET A 105 24.12 -54.75 53.04
CA MET A 105 24.66 -54.78 51.68
C MET A 105 26.19 -54.72 51.72
N SER A 106 26.85 -55.87 51.53
CA SER A 106 28.28 -55.98 51.24
C SER A 106 28.51 -56.93 50.07
N THR A 107 29.08 -56.40 49.00
CA THR A 107 29.80 -57.11 47.92
C THR A 107 29.16 -58.42 47.41
N ILE A 108 28.26 -58.30 46.43
CA ILE A 108 27.89 -59.42 45.54
C ILE A 108 28.18 -59.01 44.11
N GLU A 109 29.05 -59.77 43.44
CA GLU A 109 29.38 -59.60 42.04
C GLU A 109 28.21 -60.10 41.16
N VAL A 110 27.93 -59.43 40.04
CA VAL A 110 26.73 -59.70 39.23
C VAL A 110 26.95 -60.90 38.30
N ALA A 111 26.88 -62.10 38.87
CA ALA A 111 26.90 -63.36 38.15
C ALA A 111 25.47 -63.83 37.79
N MET A 112 25.13 -63.68 36.50
CA MET A 112 24.07 -64.33 35.72
C MET A 112 23.02 -65.19 36.46
N ALA A 113 21.81 -64.64 36.62
CA ALA A 113 20.56 -65.42 36.64
C ALA A 113 19.43 -64.55 36.03
N ILE A 114 18.99 -64.88 34.82
CA ILE A 114 17.88 -64.18 34.14
C ILE A 114 16.67 -65.12 34.10
N ASP A 115 15.83 -65.03 35.14
CA ASP A 115 14.49 -65.62 35.13
C ASP A 115 13.47 -64.62 34.56
N GLU A 116 12.53 -65.13 33.76
CA GLU A 116 11.60 -64.31 32.97
C GLU A 116 10.54 -63.61 33.85
N GLY A 117 10.77 -62.35 34.18
CA GLY A 117 9.75 -61.49 34.78
C GLY A 117 10.23 -60.16 35.36
N PHE A 118 11.51 -60.06 35.76
CA PHE A 118 12.02 -58.86 36.43
C PHE A 118 12.43 -57.76 35.44
N THR A 119 11.43 -57.04 34.92
CA THR A 119 11.67 -55.78 34.21
C THR A 119 12.12 -54.71 35.20
N ILE A 120 13.43 -54.45 35.28
CA ILE A 120 13.98 -53.28 35.97
C ILE A 120 13.29 -52.04 35.39
N PRO A 121 12.57 -51.24 36.20
CA PRO A 121 11.93 -50.03 35.69
C PRO A 121 13.02 -49.05 35.27
N VAL A 122 13.19 -48.85 33.96
CA VAL A 122 14.04 -47.78 33.44
C VAL A 122 13.53 -46.47 34.01
N GLU A 123 14.30 -45.88 34.92
CA GLU A 123 13.97 -44.57 35.48
C GLU A 123 13.95 -43.58 34.32
N ARG A 124 12.75 -43.08 33.98
CA ARG A 124 12.64 -41.86 33.18
C ARG A 124 13.53 -40.82 33.87
N PRO A 125 14.40 -40.09 33.15
CA PRO A 125 15.21 -39.05 33.76
C PRO A 125 14.27 -38.08 34.48
N ARG A 126 14.24 -38.17 35.81
CA ARG A 126 13.39 -37.30 36.62
C ARG A 126 13.94 -35.91 36.42
N ASN A 127 13.19 -34.99 35.84
CA ASN A 127 13.57 -33.58 35.83
C ASN A 127 13.77 -33.16 37.29
N LYS A 128 15.04 -33.02 37.72
CA LYS A 128 15.42 -32.59 39.07
C LYS A 128 15.17 -31.09 39.28
N GLU A 129 14.35 -30.48 38.42
CA GLU A 129 13.81 -29.15 38.59
C GLU A 129 12.66 -29.23 39.59
N ASN A 130 12.86 -28.62 40.76
CA ASN A 130 11.78 -28.41 41.72
C ASN A 130 10.56 -27.79 41.01
N ARG A 131 9.33 -28.19 41.39
CA ARG A 131 8.07 -27.71 40.80
C ARG A 131 8.03 -26.17 40.62
N TRP A 132 8.65 -25.44 41.54
CA TRP A 132 8.88 -24.00 41.48
C TRP A 132 9.64 -23.54 40.22
N LYS A 133 10.78 -24.15 39.87
CA LYS A 133 11.55 -23.80 38.65
C LYS A 133 10.75 -24.05 37.37
N LEU A 134 9.94 -25.10 37.32
CA LEU A 134 9.06 -25.39 36.19
C LEU A 134 7.91 -24.37 36.06
N ILE A 135 7.39 -23.89 37.19
CA ILE A 135 6.39 -22.80 37.22
C ILE A 135 7.01 -21.48 36.78
N GLU A 136 8.24 -21.17 37.23
CA GLU A 136 8.93 -19.94 36.88
C GLU A 136 9.29 -19.90 35.39
N LYS A 137 9.88 -20.96 34.85
CA LYS A 137 10.10 -21.09 33.40
C LYS A 137 8.84 -20.95 32.55
N LYS A 138 7.67 -21.34 33.09
CA LYS A 138 6.39 -21.09 32.42
C LYS A 138 6.00 -19.62 32.47
N ARG A 139 6.08 -18.97 33.63
CA ARG A 139 5.85 -17.52 33.76
C ARG A 139 6.77 -16.69 32.87
N GLU A 140 8.04 -17.05 32.81
CA GLU A 140 9.04 -16.46 31.91
C GLU A 140 8.61 -16.61 30.44
N MET A 141 8.24 -17.82 30.00
CA MET A 141 7.76 -18.08 28.64
C MET A 141 6.43 -17.38 28.32
N ASP A 142 5.49 -17.34 29.26
CA ASP A 142 4.18 -16.70 29.09
C ASP A 142 4.34 -15.18 28.99
N LEU A 143 5.20 -14.58 29.82
CA LEU A 143 5.57 -13.15 29.77
C LEU A 143 6.33 -12.80 28.48
N ILE A 144 7.30 -13.62 28.07
CA ILE A 144 8.01 -13.45 26.79
C ILE A 144 7.02 -13.54 25.61
N HIS A 145 6.03 -14.43 25.68
CA HIS A 145 4.98 -14.52 24.67
C HIS A 145 4.15 -13.23 24.62
N GLU A 146 3.66 -12.74 25.76
CA GLU A 146 2.91 -11.48 25.85
C GLU A 146 3.72 -10.30 25.28
N MET A 147 4.99 -10.14 25.69
CA MET A 147 5.89 -9.11 25.13
C MET A 147 6.11 -9.25 23.62
N ILE A 148 6.18 -10.47 23.07
CA ILE A 148 6.29 -10.70 21.62
C ILE A 148 5.00 -10.31 20.90
N GLN A 149 3.82 -10.62 21.45
CA GLN A 149 2.55 -10.22 20.85
C GLN A 149 2.35 -8.71 20.90
N THR A 150 2.63 -8.06 22.04
CA THR A 150 2.60 -6.60 22.18
C THR A 150 3.53 -5.92 21.16
N LYS A 151 4.76 -6.41 21.01
CA LYS A 151 5.69 -5.90 19.99
C LYS A 151 5.15 -6.07 18.57
N ARG A 152 4.59 -7.23 18.23
CA ARG A 152 3.99 -7.48 16.89
C ARG A 152 2.81 -6.55 16.59
N ILE A 153 1.95 -6.29 17.57
CA ILE A 153 0.82 -5.36 17.44
C ILE A 153 1.33 -3.94 17.18
N GLU A 154 2.30 -3.46 17.97
CA GLU A 154 2.84 -2.11 17.80
C GLU A 154 3.66 -1.97 16.50
N THR A 155 4.43 -3.00 16.10
CA THR A 155 5.09 -3.04 14.79
C THR A 155 4.07 -2.95 13.65
N SER A 156 3.00 -3.74 13.67
CA SER A 156 1.97 -3.71 12.62
C SER A 156 1.22 -2.36 12.56
N LYS A 157 1.03 -1.71 13.70
CA LYS A 157 0.50 -0.34 13.80
C LYS A 157 1.46 0.70 13.21
N ILE A 158 2.77 0.56 13.44
CA ILE A 158 3.79 1.43 12.83
C ILE A 158 3.85 1.20 11.31
N GLU A 159 3.88 -0.04 10.84
CA GLU A 159 3.83 -0.40 9.41
C GLU A 159 2.61 0.20 8.70
N TYR A 160 1.44 0.20 9.35
CA TYR A 160 0.22 0.82 8.82
C TYR A 160 0.31 2.35 8.72
N LEU A 161 0.89 3.01 9.74
CA LEU A 161 1.10 4.46 9.74
C LEU A 161 2.17 4.89 8.72
N GLU A 162 3.24 4.10 8.58
CA GLU A 162 4.28 4.29 7.58
C GLU A 162 3.73 4.14 6.16
N LYS A 163 2.92 3.10 5.90
CA LYS A 163 2.23 2.91 4.62
C LYS A 163 1.32 4.08 4.28
N LYS A 164 0.49 4.55 5.22
CA LYS A 164 -0.35 5.75 5.03
C LYS A 164 0.48 7.01 4.75
N ARG A 165 1.61 7.18 5.44
CA ARG A 165 2.52 8.31 5.22
C ARG A 165 3.17 8.25 3.83
N GLN A 166 3.54 7.06 3.36
CA GLN A 166 4.09 6.87 2.01
C GLN A 166 3.02 7.13 0.94
N GLU A 167 1.80 6.60 1.10
CA GLU A 167 0.69 6.85 0.16
C GLU A 167 0.41 8.35 -0.02
N ALA A 168 0.35 9.11 1.09
CA ALA A 168 0.19 10.56 1.06
C ALA A 168 1.41 11.30 0.46
N LEU A 169 2.63 10.80 0.69
CA LEU A 169 3.85 11.37 0.10
C LEU A 169 3.87 11.18 -1.42
N GLU A 170 3.55 9.97 -1.90
CA GLU A 170 3.47 9.68 -3.33
C GLU A 170 2.35 10.46 -4.01
N GLU A 171 1.21 10.70 -3.34
CA GLU A 171 0.14 11.55 -3.88
C GLU A 171 0.61 13.01 -3.99
N SER A 172 1.27 13.54 -2.96
CA SER A 172 1.89 14.87 -3.00
C SER A 172 2.97 14.99 -4.10
N GLU A 173 3.77 13.94 -4.33
CA GLU A 173 4.76 13.90 -5.41
C GLU A 173 4.10 13.89 -6.79
N LYS A 174 2.99 13.16 -6.95
CA LYS A 174 2.19 13.13 -8.19
C LYS A 174 1.60 14.51 -8.50
N PHE A 175 1.05 15.21 -7.50
CA PHE A 175 0.57 16.60 -7.67
C PHE A 175 1.71 17.56 -8.04
N LEU A 176 2.82 17.56 -7.31
CA LEU A 176 3.98 18.42 -7.61
C LEU A 176 4.56 18.13 -9.01
N SER A 177 4.61 16.85 -9.41
CA SER A 177 5.04 16.43 -10.76
C SER A 177 4.07 16.87 -11.86
N GLN A 178 2.78 17.02 -11.54
CA GLN A 178 1.79 17.56 -12.47
C GLN A 178 1.91 19.08 -12.57
N ASP A 179 2.12 19.80 -11.45
CA ASP A 179 2.32 21.24 -11.47
C ASP A 179 3.62 21.67 -12.14
N ILE A 180 4.70 20.89 -11.99
CA ILE A 180 5.94 21.10 -12.77
C ILE A 180 5.67 21.00 -14.28
N LYS A 181 4.85 20.04 -14.73
CA LYS A 181 4.46 19.92 -16.15
C LYS A 181 3.59 21.10 -16.57
N ASN A 182 2.56 21.44 -15.80
CA ASN A 182 1.68 22.59 -16.03
C ASN A 182 2.49 23.90 -16.18
N PHE A 183 3.49 24.10 -15.32
CA PHE A 183 4.36 25.28 -15.30
C PHE A 183 5.34 25.32 -16.47
N VAL A 184 5.93 24.18 -16.84
CA VAL A 184 6.77 24.04 -18.04
C VAL A 184 5.97 24.30 -19.32
N ASP A 185 4.75 23.78 -19.42
CA ASP A 185 3.89 23.99 -20.59
C ASP A 185 3.29 25.40 -20.64
N PHE A 186 3.03 26.02 -19.48
CA PHE A 186 2.74 27.45 -19.40
C PHE A 186 3.92 28.30 -19.91
N PHE A 187 5.16 27.98 -19.53
CA PHE A 187 6.34 28.68 -20.06
C PHE A 187 6.53 28.46 -21.57
N LYS A 188 6.32 27.25 -22.10
CA LYS A 188 6.33 27.01 -23.55
C LYS A 188 5.28 27.86 -24.26
N LYS A 189 4.05 27.91 -23.74
CA LYS A 189 2.95 28.72 -24.31
C LYS A 189 3.26 30.22 -24.26
N ASN A 190 3.70 30.73 -23.10
CA ASN A 190 4.06 32.13 -22.90
C ASN A 190 5.23 32.54 -23.82
N THR A 191 6.29 31.73 -23.91
CA THR A 191 7.42 32.01 -24.82
C THR A 191 7.07 31.85 -26.30
N SER A 192 6.07 31.06 -26.66
CA SER A 192 5.51 31.04 -28.02
C SER A 192 4.72 32.33 -28.30
N GLN A 193 3.75 32.66 -27.45
CA GLN A 193 2.94 33.89 -27.58
C GLN A 193 3.79 35.16 -27.58
N SER A 194 4.86 35.22 -26.79
CA SER A 194 5.82 36.34 -26.80
C SER A 194 6.62 36.43 -28.10
N LYS A 195 6.92 35.31 -28.77
CA LYS A 195 7.58 35.29 -30.09
C LYS A 195 6.59 35.67 -31.20
N GLU A 196 5.37 35.15 -31.14
CA GLU A 196 4.28 35.47 -32.07
C GLU A 196 3.98 36.98 -32.02
N ALA A 197 3.81 37.56 -30.83
CA ALA A 197 3.60 39.00 -30.66
C ALA A 197 4.80 39.84 -31.12
N MET A 198 6.04 39.36 -30.89
CA MET A 198 7.25 40.02 -31.39
C MET A 198 7.33 40.01 -32.93
N GLN A 199 7.02 38.87 -33.57
CA GLN A 199 6.95 38.76 -35.02
C GLN A 199 5.82 39.61 -35.61
N GLU A 200 4.65 39.66 -34.96
CA GLU A 200 3.54 40.50 -35.40
C GLU A 200 3.90 42.01 -35.29
N ALA A 201 4.58 42.42 -34.21
CA ALA A 201 5.09 43.78 -34.06
C ALA A 201 6.16 44.13 -35.10
N GLU A 202 7.06 43.20 -35.43
CA GLU A 202 8.06 43.36 -36.49
C GLU A 202 7.41 43.45 -37.88
N ASN A 203 6.42 42.62 -38.17
CA ASN A 203 5.64 42.69 -39.42
C ASN A 203 4.89 44.03 -39.53
N LYS A 204 4.23 44.50 -38.46
CA LYS A 204 3.56 45.81 -38.41
C LYS A 204 4.56 46.97 -38.58
N LYS A 205 5.76 46.86 -38.01
CA LYS A 205 6.86 47.82 -38.22
C LYS A 205 7.32 47.84 -39.68
N ASN A 206 7.50 46.68 -40.30
CA ASN A 206 7.93 46.56 -41.69
C ASN A 206 6.89 47.11 -42.67
N ILE A 207 5.59 46.86 -42.44
CA ILE A 207 4.48 47.47 -43.19
C ILE A 207 4.49 48.99 -43.03
N ARG A 208 4.62 49.51 -41.80
CA ARG A 208 4.72 50.96 -41.54
C ARG A 208 5.94 51.59 -42.26
N MET A 209 7.08 50.91 -42.29
CA MET A 209 8.27 51.35 -43.03
C MET A 209 8.04 51.38 -44.54
N GLY A 210 7.35 50.38 -45.11
CA GLY A 210 6.93 50.36 -46.52
C GLY A 210 6.02 51.53 -46.86
N MET A 211 4.93 51.71 -46.10
CA MET A 211 4.01 52.85 -46.26
C MET A 211 4.72 54.20 -46.12
N HIS A 212 5.70 54.32 -45.22
CA HIS A 212 6.47 55.56 -45.05
C HIS A 212 7.38 55.84 -46.26
N LYS A 213 7.98 54.80 -46.87
CA LYS A 213 8.75 54.93 -48.12
C LYS A 213 7.85 55.37 -49.28
N GLU A 214 6.68 54.75 -49.46
CA GLU A 214 5.70 55.18 -50.47
C GLU A 214 5.19 56.60 -50.25
N PHE A 215 4.98 57.01 -48.99
CA PHE A 215 4.61 58.38 -48.63
C PHE A 215 5.70 59.38 -49.02
N LEU A 216 6.98 59.05 -48.78
CA LEU A 216 8.10 59.90 -49.21
C LEU A 216 8.19 59.98 -50.74
N GLU A 217 8.05 58.86 -51.46
CA GLU A 217 8.05 58.84 -52.93
C GLU A 217 6.90 59.68 -53.52
N LYS A 218 5.70 59.59 -52.95
CA LYS A 218 4.55 60.44 -53.33
C LYS A 218 4.74 61.90 -52.95
N LYS A 219 5.36 62.20 -51.81
CA LYS A 219 5.70 63.57 -51.37
C LYS A 219 6.70 64.23 -52.33
N ASP A 220 7.75 63.51 -52.74
CA ASP A 220 8.74 63.97 -53.71
C ASP A 220 8.11 64.19 -55.09
N ALA A 221 7.19 63.32 -55.52
CA ALA A 221 6.42 63.50 -56.74
C ALA A 221 5.53 64.75 -56.67
N TYR A 222 4.82 64.95 -55.56
CA TYR A 222 4.01 66.15 -55.32
C TYR A 222 4.84 67.44 -55.33
N GLN A 223 6.00 67.46 -54.66
CA GLN A 223 6.89 68.63 -54.67
C GLN A 223 7.40 68.97 -56.08
N LYS A 224 7.74 67.95 -56.90
CA LYS A 224 8.10 68.14 -58.32
C LYS A 224 6.93 68.71 -59.13
N LEU A 225 5.71 68.25 -58.87
CA LEU A 225 4.50 68.70 -59.56
C LEU A 225 4.17 70.16 -59.20
N VAL A 226 4.16 70.53 -57.91
CA VAL A 226 4.01 71.92 -57.45
C VAL A 226 5.10 72.82 -58.04
N SER A 227 6.36 72.36 -58.05
CA SER A 227 7.48 73.11 -58.65
C SER A 227 7.30 73.34 -60.16
N ASN A 228 6.53 72.52 -60.86
CA ASN A 228 6.23 72.68 -62.27
C ASN A 228 4.96 73.52 -62.50
N ILE A 229 3.96 73.45 -61.60
CA ILE A 229 2.82 74.38 -61.59
C ILE A 229 3.31 75.82 -61.44
N ASN A 230 4.23 76.09 -60.50
CA ASN A 230 4.74 77.45 -60.26
C ASN A 230 5.46 78.01 -61.49
N LYS A 231 6.37 77.24 -62.12
CA LYS A 231 7.03 77.63 -63.39
C LYS A 231 6.02 77.90 -64.51
N ASN A 232 4.98 77.08 -64.62
CA ASN A 232 3.94 77.26 -65.63
C ASN A 232 3.09 78.51 -65.35
N ALA A 233 2.86 78.86 -64.07
CA ALA A 233 2.20 80.10 -63.67
C ALA A 233 3.06 81.34 -63.95
N GLU A 234 4.36 81.28 -63.66
CA GLU A 234 5.35 82.32 -64.00
C GLU A 234 5.38 82.57 -65.52
N LEU A 235 5.48 81.51 -66.32
CA LEU A 235 5.39 81.58 -67.79
C LEU A 235 4.04 82.11 -68.27
N LEU A 236 2.93 81.74 -67.62
CA LEU A 236 1.59 82.25 -67.96
C LEU A 236 1.47 83.75 -67.63
N GLU A 237 2.09 84.25 -66.56
CA GLU A 237 2.19 85.68 -66.32
C GLU A 237 3.01 86.39 -67.42
N GLU A 238 4.13 85.82 -67.86
CA GLU A 238 4.91 86.38 -68.97
C GLU A 238 4.07 86.44 -70.26
N TYR A 239 3.38 85.36 -70.63
CA TYR A 239 2.47 85.37 -71.77
C TYR A 239 1.32 86.37 -71.61
N ASN A 240 0.81 86.59 -70.39
CA ASN A 240 -0.18 87.65 -70.15
C ASN A 240 0.41 89.06 -70.27
N LYS A 241 1.66 89.29 -69.83
CA LYS A 241 2.39 90.56 -70.03
C LYS A 241 2.57 90.85 -71.52
N TYR A 242 2.98 89.84 -72.31
CA TYR A 242 3.05 89.95 -73.79
C TYR A 242 1.68 90.16 -74.44
N LYS A 243 0.63 89.47 -73.97
CA LYS A 243 -0.75 89.64 -74.47
C LYS A 243 -1.26 91.07 -74.26
N VAL A 244 -1.12 91.62 -73.06
CA VAL A 244 -1.51 93.01 -72.74
C VAL A 244 -0.73 94.00 -73.60
N PHE A 245 0.58 93.78 -73.80
CA PHE A 245 1.38 94.59 -74.73
C PHE A 245 0.84 94.52 -76.17
N LEU A 246 0.53 93.33 -76.68
CA LEU A 246 -0.01 93.15 -78.04
C LEU A 246 -1.41 93.74 -78.21
N ASP A 247 -2.31 93.60 -77.23
CA ASP A 247 -3.64 94.21 -77.26
C ASP A 247 -3.54 95.75 -77.21
N ASN A 248 -2.60 96.30 -76.42
CA ASN A 248 -2.31 97.74 -76.41
C ASN A 248 -1.78 98.23 -77.77
N VAL A 249 -0.77 97.57 -78.35
CA VAL A 249 -0.23 97.90 -79.70
C VAL A 249 -1.32 97.80 -80.77
N LYS A 250 -2.19 96.80 -80.66
CA LYS A 250 -3.32 96.62 -81.58
C LYS A 250 -4.34 97.75 -81.46
N SER A 251 -4.65 98.19 -80.24
CA SER A 251 -5.54 99.35 -80.00
C SER A 251 -4.94 100.66 -80.53
N ALA A 252 -3.63 100.86 -80.39
CA ALA A 252 -2.93 102.05 -80.89
C ALA A 252 -2.87 102.10 -82.43
N ASN A 253 -2.72 100.95 -83.09
CA ASN A 253 -2.65 100.86 -84.55
C ASN A 253 -4.02 100.77 -85.26
N THR A 254 -5.15 100.61 -84.54
CA THR A 254 -6.49 100.49 -85.15
C THR A 254 -7.38 101.70 -84.87
N GLY A 255 -7.07 102.81 -85.54
CA GLY A 255 -7.90 104.01 -85.51
C GLY A 255 -9.33 103.78 -86.03
N ASN A 256 -10.30 103.81 -85.11
CA ASN A 256 -11.70 104.20 -85.34
C ASN A 256 -12.54 103.45 -86.41
N GLN A 257 -12.26 102.19 -86.77
CA GLN A 257 -13.12 101.44 -87.72
C GLN A 257 -13.62 100.04 -87.28
N GLU A 258 -13.21 99.49 -86.14
CA GLU A 258 -13.70 98.18 -85.64
C GLU A 258 -14.57 98.26 -84.36
N ALA A 259 -15.40 99.30 -84.24
CA ALA A 259 -16.45 99.34 -83.21
C ALA A 259 -17.67 98.49 -83.60
N ASN A 260 -18.20 98.70 -84.81
CA ASN A 260 -19.51 98.17 -85.21
C ASN A 260 -19.50 96.66 -85.56
N ASN A 261 -18.34 96.07 -85.85
CA ASN A 261 -18.20 94.66 -86.26
C ASN A 261 -18.04 93.67 -85.07
N LYS A 262 -18.27 94.11 -83.83
CA LYS A 262 -17.99 93.34 -82.60
C LYS A 262 -19.17 92.53 -82.05
N GLU A 263 -20.35 92.65 -82.65
CA GLU A 263 -21.56 91.96 -82.18
C GLU A 263 -21.82 90.69 -83.01
N GLU A 264 -21.81 90.78 -84.35
CA GLU A 264 -22.01 89.62 -85.24
C GLU A 264 -20.91 88.55 -85.07
N LYS A 265 -19.65 88.97 -84.90
CA LYS A 265 -18.50 88.06 -84.68
C LYS A 265 -18.44 87.42 -83.29
N LYS A 266 -19.49 87.53 -82.46
CA LYS A 266 -19.62 86.78 -81.19
C LYS A 266 -20.16 85.36 -81.38
N GLN A 267 -20.92 85.08 -82.44
CA GLN A 267 -21.49 83.73 -82.66
C GLN A 267 -20.52 82.79 -83.38
N ASP A 268 -19.92 83.22 -84.50
CA ASP A 268 -18.99 82.38 -85.29
C ASP A 268 -17.70 82.02 -84.54
N LYS A 269 -17.29 82.80 -83.52
CA LYS A 269 -16.07 82.51 -82.77
C LYS A 269 -16.14 81.24 -81.93
N LYS A 270 -17.30 80.90 -81.33
CA LYS A 270 -17.44 79.72 -80.46
C LYS A 270 -16.98 78.43 -81.15
N LYS A 271 -17.48 78.19 -82.38
CA LYS A 271 -17.11 77.05 -83.24
C LYS A 271 -15.61 77.00 -83.63
N SER A 272 -14.85 78.06 -83.37
CA SER A 272 -13.42 78.18 -83.68
C SER A 272 -12.51 78.27 -82.45
N THR A 273 -13.08 78.45 -81.25
CA THR A 273 -12.39 78.20 -79.97
C THR A 273 -12.49 76.73 -79.62
N GLU A 274 -13.69 76.13 -79.73
CA GLU A 274 -13.95 74.69 -79.51
C GLU A 274 -12.92 73.81 -80.27
N GLN A 275 -12.77 74.02 -81.58
CA GLN A 275 -11.81 73.30 -82.44
C GLN A 275 -10.32 73.60 -82.15
N LYS A 276 -10.00 74.59 -81.31
CA LYS A 276 -8.63 74.92 -80.89
C LYS A 276 -8.34 74.41 -79.48
N GLU A 277 -9.33 74.44 -78.60
CA GLU A 277 -9.30 73.82 -77.28
C GLU A 277 -9.14 72.30 -77.45
N ASP A 278 -9.93 71.65 -78.32
CA ASP A 278 -9.76 70.25 -78.77
C ASP A 278 -8.32 69.89 -79.16
N ASN A 279 -7.67 70.76 -79.95
CA ASN A 279 -6.32 70.52 -80.46
C ASN A 279 -5.24 70.84 -79.42
N LEU A 280 -5.47 71.80 -78.52
CA LEU A 280 -4.57 72.10 -77.41
C LEU A 280 -4.56 70.94 -76.41
N LEU A 281 -5.75 70.44 -76.03
CA LEU A 281 -5.93 69.27 -75.17
C LEU A 281 -5.23 68.03 -75.73
N LYS A 282 -5.35 67.77 -77.04
CA LYS A 282 -4.58 66.71 -77.75
C LYS A 282 -3.07 66.89 -77.68
N SER A 283 -2.57 68.12 -77.69
CA SER A 283 -1.12 68.39 -77.71
C SER A 283 -0.44 68.27 -76.34
N LEU A 284 -1.19 68.49 -75.25
CA LEU A 284 -0.65 68.53 -73.88
C LEU A 284 -0.46 67.13 -73.26
N ASN A 285 -0.93 66.07 -73.92
CA ASN A 285 -0.97 64.69 -73.38
C ASN A 285 -1.56 64.61 -71.96
N ILE A 286 -2.50 65.50 -71.65
CA ILE A 286 -3.35 65.40 -70.47
C ILE A 286 -4.23 64.17 -70.70
N LYS A 287 -4.18 63.21 -69.76
CA LYS A 287 -5.06 62.05 -69.81
C LYS A 287 -6.52 62.52 -69.86
N LYS A 288 -7.37 61.82 -70.61
CA LYS A 288 -8.83 62.05 -70.63
C LYS A 288 -9.43 62.16 -69.22
N GLU A 289 -8.97 61.31 -68.30
CA GLU A 289 -9.24 61.32 -66.85
C GLU A 289 -9.23 62.71 -66.17
N ILE A 290 -8.54 63.71 -66.72
CA ILE A 290 -8.45 65.08 -66.17
C ILE A 290 -9.35 66.07 -66.94
N ILE A 291 -9.66 65.80 -68.21
CA ILE A 291 -10.58 66.61 -69.03
C ILE A 291 -12.02 66.28 -68.63
N ASP A 292 -12.29 64.99 -68.45
CA ASP A 292 -13.52 64.42 -67.88
C ASP A 292 -13.77 64.88 -66.41
N LEU A 293 -12.86 65.67 -65.80
CA LEU A 293 -12.99 66.31 -64.48
C LEU A 293 -13.12 67.85 -64.55
N ILE A 294 -13.07 68.45 -65.75
CA ILE A 294 -13.07 69.92 -65.94
C ILE A 294 -14.25 70.37 -66.81
N GLU A 295 -14.66 69.57 -67.79
CA GLU A 295 -15.85 69.84 -68.62
C GLU A 295 -17.15 69.30 -68.00
N ASP A 296 -17.05 68.55 -66.91
CA ASP A 296 -18.21 67.94 -66.24
C ASP A 296 -18.82 68.95 -65.24
N ASP A 297 -19.90 69.63 -65.67
CA ASP A 297 -20.79 70.45 -64.83
C ASP A 297 -21.41 69.65 -63.65
N THR A 298 -21.15 68.34 -63.58
CA THR A 298 -21.38 67.47 -62.41
C THR A 298 -20.52 67.83 -61.21
N PHE A 299 -19.49 68.68 -61.35
CA PHE A 299 -18.89 69.45 -60.25
C PHE A 299 -19.83 70.56 -59.69
N LYS A 300 -21.14 70.32 -59.76
CA LYS A 300 -22.03 70.46 -58.58
C LYS A 300 -21.20 70.23 -57.32
N TYR A 301 -20.98 71.30 -56.56
CA TYR A 301 -20.42 71.23 -55.21
C TYR A 301 -21.23 70.15 -54.47
N GLU A 302 -20.59 69.06 -54.02
CA GLU A 302 -21.31 68.02 -53.29
C GLU A 302 -21.96 68.67 -52.08
N ILE A 303 -23.26 68.89 -52.17
CA ILE A 303 -24.08 69.34 -51.05
C ILE A 303 -24.04 68.14 -50.13
N ALA A 304 -23.26 68.24 -49.04
CA ALA A 304 -22.84 67.09 -48.23
C ALA A 304 -23.99 66.27 -47.62
N PHE A 305 -25.23 66.76 -47.79
CA PHE A 305 -26.50 66.14 -47.49
C PHE A 305 -27.41 66.47 -48.70
N GLU A 306 -27.81 65.49 -49.49
CA GLU A 306 -28.75 65.67 -50.60
C GLU A 306 -30.20 65.72 -50.08
N ASN A 307 -30.46 65.01 -48.98
CA ASN A 307 -31.68 65.11 -48.18
C ASN A 307 -31.33 65.66 -46.78
N PRO A 308 -32.26 66.38 -46.10
CA PRO A 308 -32.03 66.80 -44.71
C PRO A 308 -31.86 65.62 -43.74
N ASP A 309 -32.38 64.45 -44.08
CA ASP A 309 -32.28 63.23 -43.29
C ASP A 309 -30.87 62.63 -43.29
N ASP A 310 -30.06 62.86 -44.34
CA ASP A 310 -28.67 62.38 -44.44
C ASP A 310 -27.81 62.95 -43.29
N LEU A 311 -28.09 64.19 -42.86
CA LEU A 311 -27.43 64.81 -41.71
C LEU A 311 -27.86 64.16 -40.40
N ILE A 312 -29.14 63.74 -40.31
CA ILE A 312 -29.69 63.05 -39.14
C ILE A 312 -29.06 61.65 -39.03
N GLU A 313 -28.91 60.90 -40.12
CA GLU A 313 -28.23 59.60 -40.13
C GLU A 313 -26.74 59.71 -39.76
N ASN A 314 -26.06 60.77 -40.22
CA ASN A 314 -24.69 61.05 -39.77
C ASN A 314 -24.62 61.38 -38.27
N PHE A 315 -25.61 62.10 -37.72
CA PHE A 315 -25.68 62.34 -36.27
C PHE A 315 -26.05 61.09 -35.47
N THR A 316 -27.06 60.29 -35.87
CA THR A 316 -27.44 59.07 -35.14
C THR A 316 -26.32 58.04 -35.17
N THR A 317 -25.64 57.84 -36.31
CA THR A 317 -24.48 56.93 -36.34
C THR A 317 -23.26 57.50 -35.60
N LEU A 318 -23.17 58.82 -35.35
CA LEU A 318 -22.17 59.41 -34.42
C LEU A 318 -22.60 59.23 -32.95
N GLU A 319 -23.88 59.33 -32.63
CA GLU A 319 -24.43 59.03 -31.32
C GLU A 319 -24.25 57.56 -30.96
N GLU A 320 -24.53 56.62 -31.87
CA GLU A 320 -24.24 55.20 -31.72
C GLU A 320 -22.75 54.92 -31.47
N LYS A 321 -21.85 55.55 -32.25
CA LYS A 321 -20.39 55.41 -32.07
C LYS A 321 -19.92 56.00 -30.74
N ASN A 322 -20.49 57.13 -30.30
CA ASN A 322 -20.20 57.72 -29.00
C ASN A 322 -20.73 56.86 -27.86
N LEU A 323 -21.95 56.30 -27.99
CA LEU A 323 -22.54 55.40 -26.99
C LEU A 323 -21.72 54.10 -26.87
N PHE A 324 -21.29 53.54 -28.01
CA PHE A 324 -20.37 52.40 -28.05
C PHE A 324 -19.02 52.71 -27.41
N LEU A 325 -18.43 53.88 -27.67
CA LEU A 325 -17.19 54.32 -27.03
C LEU A 325 -17.35 54.50 -25.52
N ILE A 326 -18.48 55.06 -25.06
CA ILE A 326 -18.80 55.18 -23.63
C ILE A 326 -18.92 53.79 -22.99
N GLN A 327 -19.67 52.88 -23.59
CA GLN A 327 -19.81 51.50 -23.10
C GLN A 327 -18.45 50.78 -23.08
N GLN A 328 -17.66 50.85 -24.16
CA GLN A 328 -16.35 50.22 -24.23
C GLN A 328 -15.38 50.80 -23.18
N THR A 329 -15.49 52.10 -22.87
CA THR A 329 -14.71 52.75 -21.81
C THR A 329 -15.14 52.25 -20.43
N GLN A 330 -16.44 52.11 -20.16
CA GLN A 330 -16.96 51.57 -18.91
C GLN A 330 -16.62 50.09 -18.70
N GLU A 331 -16.70 49.27 -19.76
CA GLU A 331 -16.26 47.86 -19.73
C GLU A 331 -14.75 47.74 -19.46
N ALA A 332 -13.93 48.62 -20.06
CA ALA A 332 -12.50 48.66 -19.81
C ALA A 332 -12.15 49.15 -18.39
N GLU A 333 -12.92 50.12 -17.85
CA GLU A 333 -12.77 50.63 -16.49
C GLU A 333 -13.16 49.57 -15.45
N GLN A 334 -14.31 48.91 -15.59
CA GLN A 334 -14.69 47.79 -14.72
C GLN A 334 -13.66 46.66 -14.78
N ALA A 335 -13.22 46.27 -15.99
CA ALA A 335 -12.19 45.24 -16.13
C ALA A 335 -10.87 45.66 -15.45
N TYR A 336 -10.50 46.95 -15.49
CA TYR A 336 -9.34 47.47 -14.76
C TYR A 336 -9.55 47.42 -13.24
N GLU A 337 -10.72 47.83 -12.73
CA GLU A 337 -11.05 47.76 -11.30
C GLU A 337 -11.01 46.32 -10.76
N GLU A 338 -11.57 45.36 -11.49
CA GLU A 338 -11.52 43.94 -11.13
C GLU A 338 -10.07 43.43 -11.05
N LYS A 339 -9.23 43.77 -12.04
CA LYS A 339 -7.80 43.41 -12.04
C LYS A 339 -7.03 44.08 -10.91
N ASN A 340 -7.32 45.36 -10.62
CA ASN A 340 -6.73 46.08 -9.50
C ASN A 340 -7.14 45.45 -8.16
N HIS A 341 -8.42 45.16 -7.94
CA HIS A 341 -8.89 44.52 -6.71
C HIS A 341 -8.28 43.11 -6.52
N LEU A 342 -8.17 42.31 -7.58
CA LEU A 342 -7.45 41.03 -7.57
C LEU A 342 -5.96 41.21 -7.23
N PHE A 343 -5.30 42.22 -7.83
CA PHE A 343 -3.90 42.56 -7.52
C PHE A 343 -3.72 42.97 -6.06
N GLN A 344 -4.56 43.87 -5.52
CA GLN A 344 -4.50 44.27 -4.11
C GLN A 344 -4.75 43.09 -3.16
N ARG A 345 -5.67 42.18 -3.51
CA ARG A 345 -5.92 40.94 -2.75
C ARG A 345 -4.72 40.00 -2.78
N SER A 346 -4.05 39.87 -3.93
CA SER A 346 -2.84 39.07 -4.09
C SER A 346 -1.65 39.68 -3.33
N LYS A 347 -1.44 40.99 -3.47
CA LYS A 347 -0.42 41.76 -2.76
C LYS A 347 -0.57 41.60 -1.24
N LYS A 348 -1.79 41.77 -0.69
CA LYS A 348 -2.06 41.55 0.74
C LYS A 348 -1.81 40.11 1.21
N ARG A 349 -2.02 39.10 0.36
CA ARG A 349 -1.64 37.70 0.68
C ARG A 349 -0.12 37.58 0.81
N TYR A 350 0.63 38.03 -0.20
CA TYR A 350 2.10 37.96 -0.18
C TYR A 350 2.72 38.81 0.93
N GLU A 351 2.19 40.01 1.22
CA GLU A 351 2.64 40.82 2.36
C GLU A 351 2.43 40.13 3.71
N ASN A 352 1.37 39.35 3.87
CA ASN A 352 1.11 38.56 5.08
C ASN A 352 1.99 37.30 5.13
N GLU A 353 2.23 36.65 4.00
CA GLU A 353 3.13 35.50 3.86
C GLU A 353 4.58 35.89 4.16
N ILE A 354 5.06 37.02 3.63
CA ILE A 354 6.39 37.58 3.94
C ILE A 354 6.52 37.89 5.44
N LYS A 355 5.47 38.43 6.08
CA LYS A 355 5.46 38.66 7.54
C LYS A 355 5.49 37.35 8.34
N ALA A 356 4.73 36.34 7.90
CA ALA A 356 4.72 35.03 8.55
C ALA A 356 6.08 34.31 8.42
N LEU A 357 6.69 34.33 7.23
CA LEU A 357 8.02 33.78 6.99
C LEU A 357 9.11 34.56 7.76
N GLY A 358 8.99 35.89 7.88
CA GLY A 358 9.86 36.71 8.73
C GLY A 358 9.74 36.36 10.22
N GLY A 359 8.51 36.13 10.71
CA GLY A 359 8.25 35.62 12.05
C GLY A 359 8.89 34.23 12.28
N GLY A 360 8.67 33.29 11.36
CA GLY A 360 9.31 31.98 11.42
C GLY A 360 10.84 32.05 11.38
N LEU A 361 11.42 32.94 10.58
CA LEU A 361 12.87 33.15 10.53
C LEU A 361 13.42 33.72 11.84
N THR A 362 12.72 34.66 12.49
CA THR A 362 13.13 35.15 13.82
C THR A 362 13.03 34.07 14.89
N GLU A 363 11.98 33.24 14.88
CA GLU A 363 11.85 32.11 15.81
C GLU A 363 12.93 31.04 15.59
N VAL A 364 13.24 30.69 14.33
CA VAL A 364 14.32 29.75 13.99
C VAL A 364 15.68 30.30 14.43
N ASN A 365 15.95 31.59 14.23
CA ASN A 365 17.19 32.23 14.70
C ASN A 365 17.29 32.23 16.24
N GLU A 366 16.19 32.46 16.96
CA GLU A 366 16.16 32.29 18.42
C GLU A 366 16.44 30.85 18.87
N ARG A 367 15.87 29.86 18.18
CA ARG A 367 16.09 28.43 18.47
C ARG A 367 17.56 28.06 18.22
N ILE A 368 18.15 28.53 17.12
CA ILE A 368 19.59 28.37 16.82
C ILE A 368 20.45 29.03 17.89
N GLY A 369 20.10 30.24 18.34
CA GLY A 369 20.81 30.94 19.42
C GLY A 369 20.80 30.16 20.74
N LYS A 370 19.65 29.57 21.10
CA LYS A 370 19.49 28.71 22.28
C LYS A 370 20.37 27.44 22.18
N ILE A 371 20.30 26.73 21.04
CA ILE A 371 21.08 25.51 20.78
C ILE A 371 22.59 25.80 20.78
N ASN A 372 23.05 26.89 20.15
CA ASN A 372 24.46 27.27 20.15
C ASN A 372 24.96 27.55 21.58
N GLY A 373 24.15 28.22 22.40
CA GLY A 373 24.43 28.44 23.83
C GLY A 373 24.27 27.20 24.72
N GLU A 374 23.81 26.07 24.19
CA GLU A 374 23.85 24.76 24.86
C GLU A 374 25.12 24.00 24.43
N ILE A 375 25.44 23.99 23.13
CA ILE A 375 26.68 23.44 22.56
C ILE A 375 27.92 24.08 23.22
N GLU A 376 27.92 25.39 23.46
CA GLU A 376 29.03 26.09 24.13
C GLU A 376 29.25 25.57 25.57
N LYS A 377 28.16 25.28 26.31
CA LYS A 377 28.23 24.69 27.66
C LYS A 377 28.72 23.25 27.62
N ASP A 378 28.25 22.45 26.68
CA ASP A 378 28.68 21.05 26.53
C ASP A 378 30.16 20.97 26.13
N GLN A 379 30.64 21.86 25.26
CA GLN A 379 32.08 22.00 24.96
C GLN A 379 32.91 22.41 26.18
N GLU A 380 32.38 23.29 27.04
CA GLU A 380 33.05 23.65 28.29
C GLU A 380 33.08 22.46 29.28
N ILE A 381 31.98 21.71 29.37
CA ILE A 381 31.86 20.51 30.21
C ILE A 381 32.83 19.42 29.75
N ASP A 382 32.93 19.13 28.44
CA ASP A 382 33.86 18.12 27.93
C ASP A 382 35.32 18.57 28.01
N SER A 383 35.59 19.88 27.87
CA SER A 383 36.91 20.46 28.17
C SER A 383 37.33 20.23 29.63
N ARG A 384 36.38 20.30 30.57
CA ARG A 384 36.59 19.99 32.00
C ARG A 384 36.65 18.48 32.31
N LYS A 385 36.18 17.61 31.42
CA LYS A 385 36.20 16.14 31.57
C LYS A 385 37.40 15.44 30.92
N LYS A 386 38.36 16.17 30.34
CA LYS A 386 39.54 15.55 29.69
C LYS A 386 40.18 14.49 30.58
N ILE A 387 40.13 13.25 30.11
CA ILE A 387 40.82 12.11 30.72
C ILE A 387 42.32 12.45 30.75
N PRO A 388 43.06 12.20 31.84
CA PRO A 388 44.49 12.43 31.87
C PRO A 388 45.19 11.71 30.71
N GLU A 389 45.97 12.44 29.92
CA GLU A 389 46.63 11.95 28.70
C GLU A 389 47.55 10.74 28.99
N GLU A 390 48.12 10.70 30.20
CA GLU A 390 48.87 9.56 30.74
C GLU A 390 48.04 8.27 30.84
N LEU A 391 46.74 8.36 31.11
CA LEU A 391 45.83 7.21 31.18
C LEU A 391 45.53 6.66 29.78
N GLU A 392 45.31 7.53 28.80
CA GLU A 392 45.14 7.13 27.39
C GLU A 392 46.41 6.45 26.85
N TYR A 393 47.59 7.01 27.14
CA TYR A 393 48.87 6.39 26.81
C TYR A 393 49.01 5.01 27.44
N ARG A 394 48.71 4.87 28.74
CA ARG A 394 48.78 3.60 29.48
C ARG A 394 47.83 2.54 28.93
N ILE A 395 46.61 2.93 28.53
CA ILE A 395 45.64 2.05 27.86
C ILE A 395 46.16 1.63 26.48
N ARG A 396 46.69 2.58 25.69
CA ARG A 396 47.23 2.31 24.35
C ARG A 396 48.37 1.29 24.38
N GLU A 397 49.32 1.43 25.29
CA GLU A 397 50.43 0.46 25.42
C GLU A 397 49.94 -0.92 25.87
N LYS A 398 48.99 -1.00 26.82
CA LYS A 398 48.38 -2.29 27.21
C LYS A 398 47.61 -2.96 26.06
N VAL A 399 46.93 -2.20 25.21
CA VAL A 399 46.27 -2.73 24.00
C VAL A 399 47.29 -3.25 22.99
N LYS A 400 48.42 -2.55 22.78
CA LYS A 400 49.52 -3.04 21.93
C LYS A 400 50.15 -4.34 22.47
N GLU A 401 50.36 -4.45 23.77
CA GLU A 401 50.91 -5.64 24.43
C GLU A 401 50.01 -6.87 24.26
N ILE A 402 48.70 -6.69 24.42
CA ILE A 402 47.69 -7.73 24.22
C ILE A 402 47.60 -8.13 22.75
N TYR A 403 47.49 -7.17 21.82
CA TYR A 403 47.47 -7.42 20.37
C TYR A 403 48.71 -8.21 19.94
N SER A 404 49.90 -7.74 20.33
CA SER A 404 51.18 -8.37 20.03
C SER A 404 51.31 -9.76 20.65
N SER A 405 50.53 -10.08 21.68
CA SER A 405 50.54 -11.41 22.31
C SER A 405 49.55 -12.38 21.70
N ILE A 406 48.40 -11.89 21.21
CA ILE A 406 47.38 -12.70 20.51
C ILE A 406 47.82 -13.04 19.08
N PHE A 407 48.50 -12.12 18.38
CA PHE A 407 48.90 -12.30 16.97
C PHE A 407 50.37 -12.77 16.76
N LYS A 408 51.08 -13.14 17.84
CA LYS A 408 52.42 -13.76 17.77
C LYS A 408 52.40 -14.97 16.83
N GLY A 409 53.23 -14.93 15.79
CA GLY A 409 53.34 -15.99 14.78
C GLY A 409 52.37 -15.88 13.60
N GLN A 410 51.42 -14.92 13.58
CA GLN A 410 50.48 -14.73 12.47
C GLN A 410 50.90 -13.65 11.45
N GLY A 411 52.14 -13.16 11.51
CA GLY A 411 52.67 -12.14 10.60
C GLY A 411 52.09 -10.72 10.75
N LYS A 412 51.00 -10.54 11.51
CA LYS A 412 50.42 -9.23 11.85
C LYS A 412 51.26 -8.54 12.94
N HIS A 413 51.94 -7.46 12.57
CA HIS A 413 52.63 -6.57 13.51
C HIS A 413 51.76 -5.37 13.92
N VAL A 414 52.17 -4.67 14.99
CA VAL A 414 51.60 -3.36 15.34
C VAL A 414 52.28 -2.29 14.49
N GLU A 415 51.56 -1.72 13.53
CA GLU A 415 52.03 -0.57 12.76
C GLU A 415 51.84 0.73 13.55
N SER A 416 52.75 1.69 13.39
CA SER A 416 52.77 2.96 14.16
C SER A 416 51.49 3.79 14.03
N ASN A 417 50.76 3.63 12.92
CA ASN A 417 49.54 4.37 12.62
C ASN A 417 48.26 3.70 13.17
N ASN A 418 48.36 2.50 13.77
CA ASN A 418 47.20 1.75 14.22
C ASN A 418 46.53 2.42 15.45
N SER A 419 45.33 2.94 15.25
CA SER A 419 44.48 3.46 16.32
C SER A 419 44.17 2.39 17.38
N THR A 420 44.07 2.79 18.65
CA THR A 420 43.69 1.91 19.77
C THR A 420 42.37 1.18 19.49
N LEU A 421 41.41 1.86 18.85
CA LEU A 421 40.12 1.27 18.44
C LEU A 421 40.27 0.20 17.36
N TYR A 422 41.21 0.36 16.42
CA TYR A 422 41.48 -0.63 15.37
C TYR A 422 42.13 -1.89 15.95
N LEU A 423 43.11 -1.73 16.83
CA LEU A 423 43.74 -2.85 17.55
C LEU A 423 42.71 -3.62 18.40
N LEU A 424 41.83 -2.89 19.12
CA LEU A 424 40.72 -3.50 19.88
C LEU A 424 39.74 -4.24 18.96
N SER A 425 39.36 -3.67 17.81
CA SER A 425 38.43 -4.32 16.87
C SER A 425 39.01 -5.63 16.28
N GLU A 426 40.31 -5.69 15.99
CA GLU A 426 40.94 -6.94 15.54
C GLU A 426 41.04 -8.00 16.65
N ILE A 427 41.30 -7.59 17.91
CA ILE A 427 41.23 -8.48 19.07
C ILE A 427 39.80 -9.01 19.24
N GLU A 428 38.81 -8.12 19.20
CA GLU A 428 37.39 -8.45 19.34
C GLU A 428 36.93 -9.44 18.26
N LYS A 429 37.31 -9.24 16.99
CA LYS A 429 37.05 -10.19 15.90
C LYS A 429 37.66 -11.56 16.19
N LYS A 430 38.89 -11.64 16.71
CA LYS A 430 39.51 -12.95 17.03
C LYS A 430 38.82 -13.62 18.22
N CYS A 431 38.46 -12.88 19.27
CA CYS A 431 37.66 -13.39 20.40
C CYS A 431 36.27 -13.88 19.93
N ASN A 432 35.58 -13.10 19.11
CA ASN A 432 34.26 -13.45 18.55
C ASN A 432 34.32 -14.65 17.59
N ASN A 433 35.45 -14.89 16.92
CA ASN A 433 35.62 -16.10 16.10
C ASN A 433 35.93 -17.33 16.95
N LEU A 434 36.79 -17.23 17.97
CA LEU A 434 36.98 -18.32 18.96
C LEU A 434 35.66 -18.68 19.65
N LEU A 435 34.86 -17.69 20.05
CA LEU A 435 33.52 -17.89 20.62
C LEU A 435 32.47 -18.45 19.64
N LYS A 436 32.73 -18.46 18.33
CA LYS A 436 31.94 -19.22 17.33
C LYS A 436 32.45 -20.64 17.20
N GLU A 437 33.77 -20.83 17.13
CA GLU A 437 34.43 -22.13 17.12
C GLU A 437 33.97 -22.97 18.34
N ASP A 438 34.04 -22.42 19.55
CA ASP A 438 33.56 -23.06 20.80
C ASP A 438 32.06 -23.38 20.79
N LYS A 439 31.22 -22.50 20.22
CA LYS A 439 29.77 -22.73 20.11
C LYS A 439 29.45 -23.84 19.11
N GLU A 440 30.13 -23.88 17.98
CA GLU A 440 30.00 -24.94 17.00
C GLU A 440 30.41 -26.31 17.56
N TRP A 441 31.39 -26.36 18.47
CA TRP A 441 31.72 -27.59 19.20
C TRP A 441 30.58 -28.00 20.15
N LEU A 442 30.08 -27.08 20.98
CA LEU A 442 28.96 -27.34 21.91
C LEU A 442 27.67 -27.78 21.21
N GLU A 443 27.39 -27.25 20.02
CA GLU A 443 26.16 -27.53 19.27
C GLU A 443 26.19 -28.89 18.53
N LYS A 444 27.39 -29.46 18.32
CA LYS A 444 27.58 -30.77 17.65
C LYS A 444 27.48 -31.96 18.61
N GLU A 445 27.85 -31.82 19.89
CA GLU A 445 27.69 -32.90 20.90
C GLU A 445 26.26 -33.51 20.95
N PRO A 446 25.16 -32.72 21.07
CA PRO A 446 23.82 -33.29 21.19
C PRO A 446 23.32 -33.98 19.90
N MET A 447 23.83 -33.61 18.71
CA MET A 447 23.43 -34.27 17.46
C MET A 447 23.90 -35.73 17.41
N ILE A 448 25.17 -35.98 17.75
CA ILE A 448 25.76 -37.33 17.69
C ILE A 448 24.98 -38.31 18.59
N HIS A 449 24.66 -37.89 19.81
CA HIS A 449 23.84 -38.68 20.72
C HIS A 449 22.39 -38.84 20.25
N HIS A 450 21.82 -37.84 19.58
CA HIS A 450 20.45 -37.89 19.05
C HIS A 450 20.32 -38.83 17.85
N GLU A 451 21.34 -38.96 16.99
CA GLU A 451 21.32 -39.86 15.84
C GLU A 451 21.53 -41.32 16.26
N ILE A 452 22.51 -41.61 17.12
CA ILE A 452 22.67 -42.92 17.76
C ILE A 452 21.36 -43.31 18.49
N GLY A 453 20.74 -42.36 19.21
CA GLY A 453 19.46 -42.56 19.88
C GLY A 453 18.27 -42.78 18.94
N LYS A 454 18.28 -42.26 17.71
CA LYS A 454 17.23 -42.50 16.70
C LYS A 454 17.27 -43.94 16.20
N ASP A 455 18.46 -44.44 15.87
CA ASP A 455 18.59 -45.77 15.24
C ASP A 455 18.33 -46.90 16.24
N ILE A 456 18.83 -46.78 17.48
CA ILE A 456 18.44 -47.66 18.58
C ILE A 456 16.91 -47.68 18.78
N ASN A 457 16.23 -46.54 18.64
CA ASN A 457 14.76 -46.48 18.72
C ASN A 457 14.05 -47.11 17.49
N LYS A 458 14.63 -47.02 16.28
CA LYS A 458 14.11 -47.73 15.10
C LYS A 458 14.17 -49.25 15.32
N ASP A 459 15.29 -49.76 15.82
CA ASP A 459 15.51 -51.19 16.03
C ASP A 459 14.65 -51.76 17.16
N ILE A 460 14.53 -51.03 18.27
CA ILE A 460 13.58 -51.37 19.35
C ILE A 460 12.14 -51.38 18.82
N LYS A 461 11.75 -50.41 17.98
CA LYS A 461 10.40 -50.36 17.37
C LYS A 461 10.17 -51.53 16.42
N ASN A 462 11.15 -51.89 15.60
CA ASN A 462 11.08 -53.03 14.67
C ASN A 462 11.00 -54.36 15.43
N SER A 463 11.84 -54.57 16.45
CA SER A 463 11.81 -55.75 17.33
C SER A 463 10.45 -55.89 18.04
N ASN A 464 9.88 -54.78 18.53
CA ASN A 464 8.57 -54.79 19.17
C ASN A 464 7.42 -55.03 18.18
N ILE A 465 7.52 -54.57 16.93
CA ILE A 465 6.56 -54.91 15.87
C ILE A 465 6.60 -56.41 15.57
N GLN A 466 7.80 -57.01 15.53
CA GLN A 466 7.95 -58.45 15.28
C GLN A 466 7.39 -59.31 16.43
N LYS A 467 7.73 -59.00 17.68
CA LYS A 467 7.15 -59.65 18.87
C LYS A 467 5.62 -59.51 18.92
N ASN A 468 5.07 -58.35 18.54
CA ASN A 468 3.62 -58.17 18.46
C ASN A 468 2.97 -59.01 17.34
N LYS A 469 3.64 -59.24 16.19
CA LYS A 469 3.17 -60.18 15.16
C LYS A 469 3.17 -61.63 15.67
N GLU A 470 4.19 -62.03 16.41
CA GLU A 470 4.27 -63.36 17.03
C GLU A 470 3.16 -63.57 18.07
N ILE A 471 2.88 -62.58 18.91
CA ILE A 471 1.77 -62.59 19.88
C ILE A 471 0.42 -62.65 19.15
N GLN A 472 0.21 -61.87 18.09
CA GLN A 472 -0.99 -61.95 17.23
C GLN A 472 -1.16 -63.36 16.63
N ASN A 473 -0.10 -63.94 16.08
CA ASN A 473 -0.14 -65.30 15.51
C ASN A 473 -0.48 -66.35 16.58
N ARG A 474 0.15 -66.27 17.76
CA ARG A 474 -0.12 -67.18 18.90
C ARG A 474 -1.56 -67.02 19.42
N ALA A 475 -2.09 -65.79 19.47
CA ALA A 475 -3.48 -65.52 19.81
C ALA A 475 -4.47 -66.05 18.76
N ASN A 476 -4.14 -65.96 17.46
CA ASN A 476 -4.97 -66.50 16.39
C ASN A 476 -4.96 -68.04 16.35
N ILE A 477 -3.84 -68.68 16.71
CA ILE A 477 -3.78 -70.14 16.94
C ILE A 477 -4.65 -70.55 18.12
N LEU A 478 -4.69 -69.75 19.20
CA LEU A 478 -5.57 -70.00 20.36
C LEU A 478 -7.05 -69.80 20.01
N LYS A 479 -7.41 -68.76 19.24
CA LYS A 479 -8.79 -68.58 18.74
C LYS A 479 -9.26 -69.76 17.91
N ARG A 480 -8.46 -70.22 16.95
CA ARG A 480 -8.74 -71.42 16.14
C ARG A 480 -8.93 -72.71 16.95
N LYS A 481 -8.49 -72.77 18.21
CA LYS A 481 -8.77 -73.90 19.14
C LYS A 481 -10.06 -73.72 19.95
N ASN A 482 -10.55 -72.50 20.10
CA ASN A 482 -11.77 -72.18 20.86
C ASN A 482 -13.00 -72.06 19.94
N ASP A 483 -12.82 -71.61 18.68
CA ASP A 483 -13.87 -71.44 17.67
C ASP A 483 -14.48 -72.78 17.17
N SER A 484 -14.06 -73.92 17.74
CA SER A 484 -14.66 -75.25 17.55
C SER A 484 -15.76 -75.59 18.56
N SER A 485 -16.17 -74.65 19.42
CA SER A 485 -17.22 -74.84 20.43
C SER A 485 -18.26 -73.72 20.41
N ASP A 486 -19.54 -74.10 20.54
CA ASP A 486 -20.74 -73.25 20.58
C ASP A 486 -20.96 -72.24 19.42
N LYS A 487 -21.59 -72.73 18.34
CA LYS A 487 -22.51 -71.91 17.54
C LYS A 487 -23.95 -72.14 18.03
N ARG A 488 -24.58 -71.13 18.61
CA ARG A 488 -26.04 -71.07 18.80
C ARG A 488 -26.52 -69.64 18.59
N ASP A 489 -27.20 -69.41 17.48
CA ASP A 489 -27.83 -68.12 17.18
C ASP A 489 -29.07 -67.91 18.06
N PHE A 490 -29.21 -66.71 18.61
CA PHE A 490 -30.51 -66.24 19.13
C PHE A 490 -30.65 -64.74 18.88
N TYR A 491 -31.64 -64.38 18.07
CA TYR A 491 -32.09 -62.99 17.90
C TYR A 491 -32.81 -62.53 19.18
N ILE A 492 -32.79 -61.22 19.49
CA ILE A 492 -34.00 -60.38 19.67
C ILE A 492 -33.69 -58.93 20.16
N TYR A 493 -34.39 -57.98 19.52
CA TYR A 493 -34.64 -56.54 19.76
C TYR A 493 -33.65 -55.56 20.45
N LYS A 494 -33.36 -54.49 19.66
CA LYS A 494 -33.28 -53.04 19.99
C LYS A 494 -32.26 -52.57 21.08
N PRO A 495 -31.24 -51.75 20.70
CA PRO A 495 -30.34 -51.14 21.67
C PRO A 495 -30.99 -50.00 22.47
N LEU A 496 -30.63 -49.87 23.75
CA LEU A 496 -31.06 -48.75 24.59
C LEU A 496 -30.47 -47.42 24.10
N MET A 497 -31.26 -46.35 24.17
CA MET A 497 -30.81 -44.99 23.84
C MET A 497 -29.70 -44.51 24.77
N LYS A 498 -28.71 -43.79 24.21
CA LYS A 498 -27.68 -43.11 24.97
C LYS A 498 -28.33 -42.00 25.82
N ARG A 499 -28.09 -41.99 27.13
CA ARG A 499 -28.50 -40.87 28.00
C ARG A 499 -27.80 -39.59 27.54
N SER A 500 -28.53 -38.47 27.59
CA SER A 500 -28.02 -37.15 27.18
C SER A 500 -26.82 -36.71 28.03
N LYS A 501 -25.86 -36.02 27.41
CA LYS A 501 -24.88 -35.24 28.16
C LYS A 501 -25.59 -34.04 28.81
N ARG A 502 -25.20 -33.71 30.04
CA ARG A 502 -25.65 -32.50 30.73
C ARG A 502 -24.93 -31.29 30.13
N GLU A 503 -25.68 -30.27 29.73
CA GLU A 503 -25.09 -29.04 29.19
C GLU A 503 -24.34 -28.26 30.27
N SER A 504 -23.24 -27.60 29.88
CA SER A 504 -22.48 -26.72 30.77
C SER A 504 -23.15 -25.35 30.84
N ILE A 505 -23.50 -24.93 32.05
CA ILE A 505 -24.11 -23.62 32.33
C ILE A 505 -23.19 -22.51 31.80
N LYS A 506 -23.62 -21.81 30.76
CA LYS A 506 -22.99 -20.56 30.32
C LYS A 506 -23.23 -19.51 31.40
N LYS A 507 -22.18 -18.98 32.02
CA LYS A 507 -22.28 -17.69 32.70
C LYS A 507 -22.59 -16.64 31.64
N LYS A 508 -23.50 -15.71 31.95
CA LYS A 508 -23.50 -14.42 31.25
C LYS A 508 -22.17 -13.74 31.57
N VAL A 509 -21.56 -13.13 30.55
CA VAL A 509 -20.62 -12.03 30.73
C VAL A 509 -21.45 -10.79 30.42
N ASP A 510 -21.53 -9.86 31.35
CA ASP A 510 -22.30 -8.63 31.16
C ASP A 510 -21.56 -7.71 30.19
N ASN A 511 -22.32 -7.07 29.30
CA ASN A 511 -21.81 -6.50 28.06
C ASN A 511 -21.44 -5.03 28.25
N GLU A 512 -20.43 -4.77 29.07
CA GLU A 512 -19.97 -3.41 29.39
C GLU A 512 -19.21 -2.76 28.23
N ASN A 513 -19.65 -1.54 27.88
CA ASN A 513 -18.90 -0.47 27.23
C ASN A 513 -18.08 -0.85 25.97
N LYS A 514 -18.80 -1.03 24.86
CA LYS A 514 -18.28 -0.55 23.56
C LYS A 514 -18.62 0.94 23.45
N LEU A 515 -17.61 1.80 23.29
CA LEU A 515 -17.82 3.18 22.82
C LEU A 515 -18.41 3.15 21.41
N SER A 516 -19.20 4.17 21.05
CA SER A 516 -19.62 4.36 19.66
C SER A 516 -18.44 4.77 18.79
N GLU A 517 -18.53 4.51 17.49
CA GLU A 517 -17.57 5.01 16.50
C GLU A 517 -17.55 6.56 16.51
N GLU A 518 -18.71 7.17 16.75
CA GLU A 518 -18.88 8.62 16.99
C GLU A 518 -18.16 9.15 18.25
N ASP A 519 -17.85 8.30 19.23
CA ASP A 519 -17.17 8.74 20.46
C ASP A 519 -15.64 8.73 20.31
N LEU A 520 -15.11 7.88 19.44
CA LEU A 520 -13.70 7.89 19.05
C LEU A 520 -13.36 9.15 18.25
N ASP A 521 -14.23 9.56 17.32
CA ASP A 521 -14.05 10.81 16.56
C ASP A 521 -14.06 12.04 17.47
N LYS A 522 -14.93 12.08 18.50
CA LYS A 522 -14.95 13.18 19.49
C LYS A 522 -13.64 13.28 20.27
N ILE A 523 -13.05 12.15 20.66
CA ILE A 523 -11.74 12.12 21.33
C ILE A 523 -10.64 12.64 20.39
N TYR A 524 -10.67 12.21 19.12
CA TYR A 524 -9.71 12.66 18.10
C TYR A 524 -9.81 14.17 17.80
N PHE A 525 -11.03 14.74 17.81
CA PHE A 525 -11.27 16.16 17.54
C PHE A 525 -10.98 17.08 18.73
N LEU A 526 -11.01 16.57 19.97
CA LEU A 526 -10.77 17.35 21.19
C LEU A 526 -9.29 17.39 21.64
N GLY A 527 -8.42 16.59 21.04
CA GLY A 527 -6.96 16.67 21.24
C GLY A 527 -6.47 16.32 22.65
N LEU A 528 -7.27 15.58 23.43
CA LEU A 528 -6.92 15.13 24.78
C LEU A 528 -6.22 13.77 24.74
N TYR A 529 -4.96 13.77 25.16
CA TYR A 529 -4.12 12.60 25.47
C TYR A 529 -3.77 12.59 26.96
#